data_AF-A0A2E5E337-F1
#
_entry.id   AF-A0A2E5E337-F1
#
_cell.length_a   1.000
_cell.length_b   1.000
_cell.length_c   1.000
_cell.angle_alpha   90.00
_cell.angle_beta   90.00
_cell.angle_gamma   90.00
#
_symmetry.space_group_name_H-M   'P 1'
#
loop_
_entity.id
_entity.type
_entity.pdbx_description
1 polymer ?
#
loop_
_entity_poly.entity_id
_entity_poly.type
_entity_poly.pdbx_seq_one_letter_code
_entity_poly.pdbx_strand_id
1 'polypeptide(L)'
;MSMMKRKRAGGPLGETSRLSMSCLALAAITGIHAHAAADTITVCASGCDFSSINAAIGAAAEGDVIQLQAETYLEGAPIDLDGKSITLLGATDTDGAPASILDGGD
;
A
#
# COMPACT_ATOMS: atom_id res chain seq x y z
N MET A 1 77.91 11.89 39.88
CA MET A 1 77.50 11.75 38.47
C MET A 1 77.77 10.34 37.99
N SER A 2 76.75 9.54 37.69
CA SER A 2 76.85 8.54 36.63
C SER A 2 75.46 8.12 36.18
N MET A 3 75.23 8.36 34.90
CA MET A 3 74.04 8.12 34.12
C MET A 3 73.95 6.66 33.65
N MET A 4 72.73 6.25 33.32
CA MET A 4 72.36 5.22 32.34
C MET A 4 72.61 3.73 32.66
N LYS A 5 71.50 2.99 32.82
CA LYS A 5 71.12 1.96 31.84
C LYS A 5 69.62 1.70 31.82
N ARG A 6 69.08 1.74 30.61
CA ARG A 6 67.66 1.61 30.26
C ARG A 6 67.21 0.15 30.48
N LYS A 7 66.10 -0.05 31.19
CA LYS A 7 65.38 -1.33 31.20
C LYS A 7 64.12 -1.18 30.33
N ARG A 8 64.08 -1.87 29.19
CA ARG A 8 62.84 -2.08 28.43
C ARG A 8 62.09 -3.25 29.08
N ALA A 9 60.79 -3.11 29.27
CA ALA A 9 59.87 -4.24 29.33
C ALA A 9 58.50 -3.73 28.87
N GLY A 10 58.00 -4.29 27.77
CA GLY A 10 56.62 -4.09 27.33
C GLY A 10 55.65 -4.87 28.21
N GLY A 11 54.43 -4.35 28.31
CA GLY A 11 53.25 -5.02 28.84
C GLY A 11 52.02 -4.39 28.16
N PRO A 12 51.06 -5.18 27.63
CA PRO A 12 50.07 -4.70 26.69
C PRO A 12 48.75 -4.28 27.34
N LEU A 13 48.01 -3.47 26.57
CA LEU A 13 46.56 -3.49 26.34
C LEU A 13 45.61 -3.64 27.53
N GLY A 14 44.77 -2.62 27.69
CA GLY A 14 43.62 -2.57 28.58
C GLY A 14 43.63 -1.20 29.25
N GLU A 15 42.67 -0.29 29.06
CA GLU A 15 41.26 -0.48 28.75
C GLU A 15 40.79 0.90 28.31
N THR A 16 40.39 1.03 27.04
CA THR A 16 40.02 2.32 26.47
C THR A 16 38.69 2.79 27.03
N SER A 17 38.74 3.97 27.64
CA SER A 17 37.77 5.03 27.40
C SER A 17 36.35 4.76 27.88
N ARG A 18 36.17 4.88 29.20
CA ARG A 18 34.87 5.24 29.78
C ARG A 18 34.62 6.73 29.56
N LEU A 19 34.11 7.13 28.39
CA LEU A 19 33.46 8.44 28.27
C LEU A 19 32.54 8.51 27.06
N SER A 20 31.31 8.94 27.33
CA SER A 20 30.41 9.65 26.42
C SER A 20 29.77 8.83 25.29
N MET A 21 28.44 8.70 25.33
CA MET A 21 27.56 9.61 24.59
C MET A 21 26.21 8.92 24.33
N SER A 22 25.18 9.44 24.99
CA SER A 22 23.77 9.43 24.58
C SER A 22 23.23 8.14 23.95
N CYS A 23 22.57 7.30 24.76
CA CYS A 23 21.55 6.39 24.25
C CYS A 23 20.43 7.23 23.60
N LEU A 24 20.51 7.35 22.27
CA LEU A 24 19.49 7.95 21.43
C LEU A 24 18.17 7.20 21.71
N ALA A 25 17.25 7.84 22.42
CA ALA A 25 15.94 7.28 22.71
C ALA A 25 15.26 7.02 21.37
N LEU A 26 15.05 5.74 21.06
CA LEU A 26 14.27 5.28 19.93
C LEU A 26 12.82 5.71 20.20
N ALA A 27 12.47 6.93 19.76
CA ALA A 27 11.08 7.38 19.72
C ALA A 27 10.34 6.45 18.76
N ALA A 28 9.65 5.46 19.30
CA ALA A 28 8.80 4.55 18.55
C ALA A 28 7.70 5.38 17.86
N ILE A 29 7.83 5.56 16.54
CA ILE A 29 6.79 6.17 15.71
C ILE A 29 5.70 5.12 15.56
N THR A 30 4.75 5.09 16.50
CA THR A 30 3.48 4.39 16.27
C THR A 30 2.54 5.39 15.59
N GLY A 31 2.65 5.50 14.27
CA GLY A 31 1.63 6.13 13.46
C GLY A 31 0.35 5.33 13.63
N ILE A 32 -0.68 5.93 14.22
CA ILE A 32 -2.02 5.35 14.23
C ILE A 32 -2.52 5.48 12.79
N HIS A 33 -2.39 4.41 12.01
CA HIS A 33 -2.94 4.37 10.66
C HIS A 33 -4.46 4.28 10.78
N ALA A 34 -5.14 5.42 10.61
CA ALA A 34 -6.58 5.43 10.37
C ALA A 34 -6.81 4.72 9.02
N HIS A 35 -7.33 3.50 9.07
CA HIS A 35 -7.75 2.79 7.87
C HIS A 35 -9.01 3.52 7.35
N ALA A 36 -8.90 4.19 6.20
CA ALA A 36 -10.07 4.70 5.51
C ALA A 36 -11.00 3.50 5.27
N ALA A 37 -12.29 3.69 5.51
CA ALA A 37 -13.27 2.66 5.16
C ALA A 37 -13.32 2.53 3.64
N ALA A 38 -13.37 1.30 3.15
CA ALA A 38 -13.61 1.02 1.74
C ALA A 38 -14.94 1.64 1.30
N ASP A 39 -14.93 2.37 0.18
CA ASP A 39 -16.12 2.97 -0.40
C ASP A 39 -16.74 2.06 -1.48
N THR A 40 -18.00 2.32 -1.82
CA THR A 40 -18.69 1.70 -2.96
C THR A 40 -18.86 2.72 -4.07
N ILE A 41 -18.11 2.52 -5.16
CA ILE A 41 -18.14 3.35 -6.36
C ILE A 41 -19.08 2.71 -7.38
N THR A 42 -20.10 3.43 -7.83
CA THR A 42 -21.10 2.92 -8.77
C THR A 42 -20.74 3.21 -10.22
N VAL A 43 -21.03 2.25 -11.11
CA VAL A 43 -20.82 2.41 -12.56
C VAL A 43 -22.10 2.06 -13.33
N CYS A 44 -22.55 2.96 -14.20
CA CYS A 44 -23.66 2.73 -15.15
C CYS A 44 -23.71 3.81 -16.24
N ALA A 45 -24.55 3.61 -17.25
CA ALA A 45 -24.69 4.56 -18.36
C ALA A 45 -25.07 5.99 -17.92
N SER A 46 -25.82 6.16 -16.82
CA SER A 46 -26.19 7.48 -16.31
C SER A 46 -26.60 7.47 -14.84
N GLY A 47 -26.20 8.50 -14.08
CA GLY A 47 -26.63 8.71 -12.70
C GLY A 47 -25.81 7.97 -11.63
N CYS A 48 -24.81 7.19 -12.05
CA CYS A 48 -23.78 6.62 -11.18
C CYS A 48 -22.56 7.55 -11.06
N ASP A 49 -21.63 7.22 -10.17
CA ASP A 49 -20.39 7.98 -9.95
C ASP A 49 -19.53 8.05 -11.21
N PHE A 50 -19.46 6.93 -11.94
CA PHE A 50 -18.75 6.83 -13.22
C PHE A 50 -19.61 6.13 -14.27
N SER A 51 -19.30 6.40 -15.55
CA SER A 51 -19.87 5.69 -16.69
C SER A 51 -18.88 4.73 -17.37
N SER A 52 -17.64 4.65 -16.87
CA SER A 52 -16.60 3.74 -17.33
C SER A 52 -15.97 3.02 -16.14
N ILE A 53 -15.75 1.72 -16.33
CA ILE A 53 -15.08 0.86 -15.34
C ILE A 53 -13.63 1.33 -15.15
N ASN A 54 -12.90 1.64 -16.24
CA ASN A 54 -11.53 2.13 -16.13
C ASN A 54 -11.44 3.48 -15.40
N ALA A 55 -12.42 4.38 -15.61
CA ALA A 55 -12.48 5.62 -14.86
C ALA A 55 -12.72 5.40 -13.36
N ALA A 56 -13.62 4.46 -13.01
CA ALA A 56 -13.86 4.08 -11.62
C ALA A 56 -12.61 3.45 -10.97
N ILE A 57 -11.89 2.58 -11.69
CA ILE A 57 -10.61 2.01 -11.22
C ILE A 57 -9.58 3.10 -10.96
N GLY A 58 -9.48 4.10 -11.83
CA GLY A 58 -8.56 5.23 -11.64
C GLY A 58 -8.86 6.07 -10.39
N ALA A 59 -10.13 6.10 -9.96
CA ALA A 59 -10.56 6.81 -8.77
C ALA A 59 -10.53 5.96 -7.49
N ALA A 60 -10.62 4.64 -7.62
CA ALA A 60 -10.71 3.71 -6.49
C ALA A 60 -9.42 3.64 -5.68
N ALA A 61 -9.57 3.58 -4.36
CA ALA A 61 -8.53 3.31 -3.39
C ALA A 61 -8.50 1.84 -2.98
N GLU A 62 -7.46 1.45 -2.23
CA GLU A 62 -7.32 0.10 -1.68
C GLU A 62 -8.54 -0.30 -0.83
N GLY A 63 -9.14 -1.45 -1.15
CA GLY A 63 -10.30 -2.00 -0.45
C GLY A 63 -11.65 -1.64 -1.07
N ASP A 64 -11.71 -0.66 -1.97
CA ASP A 64 -12.97 -0.19 -2.55
C ASP A 64 -13.70 -1.26 -3.37
N VAL A 65 -15.02 -1.09 -3.46
CA VAL A 65 -15.90 -1.89 -4.30
C VAL A 65 -16.39 -1.06 -5.46
N ILE A 66 -16.11 -1.49 -6.69
CA ILE A 66 -16.70 -0.94 -7.89
C ILE A 66 -17.95 -1.77 -8.21
N GLN A 67 -19.13 -1.21 -7.93
CA GLN A 67 -20.43 -1.83 -8.16
C GLN A 67 -20.94 -1.49 -9.56
N LEU A 68 -21.05 -2.53 -10.40
CA LEU A 68 -21.64 -2.44 -11.72
C LEU A 68 -23.16 -2.64 -11.65
N GLN A 69 -23.92 -1.86 -12.40
CA GLN A 69 -25.35 -2.06 -12.59
C GLN A 69 -25.62 -3.17 -13.64
N ALA A 70 -26.90 -3.53 -13.79
CA ALA A 70 -27.34 -4.58 -14.71
C ALA A 70 -27.32 -4.10 -16.18
N GLU A 71 -26.12 -3.99 -16.76
CA GLU A 71 -25.86 -3.46 -18.09
C GLU A 71 -24.73 -4.23 -18.79
N THR A 72 -24.56 -3.99 -20.10
CA THR A 72 -23.40 -4.44 -20.88
C THR A 72 -22.39 -3.29 -21.00
N TYR A 73 -21.17 -3.51 -20.53
CA TYR A 73 -20.07 -2.55 -20.55
C TYR A 73 -19.11 -2.88 -21.69
N LEU A 74 -18.93 -1.92 -22.61
CA LEU A 74 -17.92 -1.94 -23.67
C LEU A 74 -16.88 -0.85 -23.38
N GLU A 75 -15.77 -1.24 -22.76
CA GLU A 75 -14.73 -0.29 -22.36
C GLU A 75 -13.75 0.06 -23.49
N GLY A 76 -13.67 -0.78 -24.53
CA GLY A 76 -12.77 -0.59 -25.68
C GLY A 76 -11.27 -0.67 -25.35
N ALA A 77 -10.93 -1.01 -24.10
CA ALA A 77 -9.58 -1.20 -23.60
C ALA A 77 -9.58 -2.29 -22.51
N PRO A 78 -8.42 -2.93 -22.25
CA PRO A 78 -8.31 -3.90 -21.16
C PRO A 78 -8.68 -3.29 -19.81
N ILE A 79 -9.36 -4.06 -18.98
CA ILE A 79 -9.56 -3.75 -17.56
C ILE A 79 -8.30 -4.16 -16.80
N ASP A 80 -7.58 -3.17 -16.27
CA ASP A 80 -6.43 -3.37 -15.38
C ASP A 80 -6.76 -2.71 -14.03
N LEU A 81 -6.58 -3.43 -12.92
CA LEU A 81 -6.82 -2.89 -11.58
C LEU A 81 -5.64 -2.08 -11.04
N ASP A 82 -4.58 -1.90 -11.84
CA ASP A 82 -3.31 -1.23 -11.51
C ASP A 82 -2.60 -1.84 -10.28
N GLY A 83 -2.85 -3.13 -10.01
CA GLY A 83 -2.34 -3.81 -8.83
C GLY A 83 -3.00 -3.40 -7.50
N LYS A 84 -4.08 -2.61 -7.53
CA LYS A 84 -4.85 -2.24 -6.34
C LYS A 84 -5.68 -3.43 -5.85
N SER A 85 -5.85 -3.53 -4.54
CA SER A 85 -6.76 -4.50 -3.90
C SER A 85 -8.20 -3.97 -3.93
N ILE A 86 -8.81 -3.93 -5.11
CA ILE A 86 -10.21 -3.51 -5.32
C ILE A 86 -11.10 -4.67 -5.74
N THR A 87 -12.40 -4.58 -5.41
CA THR A 87 -13.41 -5.55 -5.83
C THR A 87 -14.21 -5.00 -7.01
N LEU A 88 -14.24 -5.71 -8.13
CA LEU A 88 -15.18 -5.43 -9.21
C LEU A 88 -16.41 -6.33 -9.04
N LEU A 89 -17.56 -5.74 -8.72
CA LEU A 89 -18.78 -6.46 -8.35
C LEU A 89 -19.90 -6.25 -9.38
N GLY A 90 -20.31 -7.35 -10.03
CA GLY A 90 -21.47 -7.34 -10.93
C GLY A 90 -22.80 -7.34 -10.17
N ALA A 91 -23.85 -6.78 -10.80
CA ALA A 91 -25.21 -6.92 -10.33
C ALA A 91 -25.74 -8.35 -10.56
N THR A 92 -26.72 -8.75 -9.76
CA THR A 92 -27.52 -9.97 -9.98
C THR A 92 -28.99 -9.61 -10.11
N ASP A 93 -29.75 -10.45 -10.81
CA ASP A 93 -31.22 -10.35 -10.83
C ASP A 93 -31.86 -10.95 -9.56
N THR A 94 -33.19 -11.05 -9.55
CA THR A 94 -33.96 -11.59 -8.42
C THR A 94 -33.73 -13.07 -8.15
N ASP A 95 -33.25 -13.82 -9.15
CA ASP A 95 -32.93 -15.24 -9.04
C ASP A 95 -31.45 -15.47 -8.68
N GLY A 96 -30.67 -14.39 -8.55
CA GLY A 96 -29.24 -14.42 -8.29
C GLY A 96 -28.39 -14.69 -9.52
N ALA A 97 -28.96 -14.63 -10.73
CA ALA A 97 -28.20 -14.77 -11.96
C ALA A 97 -27.40 -13.49 -12.23
N PRO A 98 -26.18 -13.57 -12.80
CA PRO A 98 -25.40 -12.40 -13.17
C PRO A 98 -26.14 -11.51 -14.18
N ALA A 99 -26.24 -10.23 -13.89
CA ALA A 99 -26.96 -9.24 -14.70
C ALA A 99 -26.04 -8.17 -15.33
N SER A 100 -24.76 -8.14 -14.97
CA SER A 100 -23.75 -7.29 -15.62
C SER A 100 -22.91 -8.10 -16.61
N ILE A 101 -22.63 -7.53 -17.78
CA ILE A 101 -21.80 -8.15 -18.81
C ILE A 101 -20.60 -7.23 -19.08
N LEU A 102 -19.38 -7.75 -18.92
CA LEU A 102 -18.17 -7.12 -19.45
C LEU A 102 -17.92 -7.73 -20.83
N ASP A 103 -18.13 -6.92 -21.87
CA ASP A 103 -17.93 -7.35 -23.24
C ASP A 103 -16.56 -6.88 -23.74
N GLY A 104 -15.72 -7.84 -24.13
CA GLY A 104 -14.38 -7.57 -24.64
C GLY A 104 -14.36 -7.00 -26.06
N GLY A 105 -15.48 -7.07 -26.78
CA GLY A 105 -15.52 -6.81 -28.23
C GLY A 105 -14.80 -7.89 -29.05
N ASP A 106 -15.02 -7.89 -30.37
CA ASP A 106 -14.37 -8.76 -31.36
C ASP A 106 -13.00 -8.22 -31.83
#